data_AF-A0A328RPW9-F1
#
_entry.id   AF-A0A328RPW9-F1
#
_cell.length_a   1.000
_cell.length_b   1.000
_cell.length_c   1.000
_cell.angle_alpha   90.00
_cell.angle_beta   90.00
_cell.angle_gamma   90.00
#
_symmetry.space_group_name_H-M   'P 1'
#
loop_
_entity.id
_entity.type
_entity.pdbx_description
1 polymer ?
#
loop_
_entity_poly.entity_id
_entity_poly.type
_entity_poly.pdbx_seq_one_letter_code
_entity_poly.pdbx_strand_id
1 'polypeptide(L)' 'MTESIEKKIDKLNTMIDKIEEDQTSIDDAISLYSDAMTLAKQSFEDLEKVKQKINIVKKEGASLVKESHTSD' A
#
# COMPACT_ATOMS: atom_id res chain seq x y z
N MET A 1 -8.26 5.05 13.70
CA MET A 1 -8.16 5.76 12.41
C MET A 1 -7.12 5.04 11.58
N THR A 2 -7.49 4.52 10.41
CA THR A 2 -6.53 3.89 9.49
C THR A 2 -5.68 4.98 8.84
N GLU A 3 -4.35 4.91 8.95
CA GLU A 3 -3.46 5.84 8.24
C GLU A 3 -3.59 5.66 6.72
N SER A 4 -3.48 6.76 5.97
CA SER A 4 -3.51 6.72 4.50
C SER A 4 -2.25 6.06 3.95
N ILE A 5 -2.34 5.56 2.71
CA ILE A 5 -1.20 4.91 2.04
C ILE A 5 -0.04 5.88 1.89
N GLU A 6 -0.31 7.14 1.55
CA GLU A 6 0.73 8.18 1.42
C GLU A 6 1.48 8.37 2.74
N LYS A 7 0.77 8.45 3.86
CA LYS A 7 1.40 8.58 5.19
C LYS A 7 2.27 7.39 5.56
N LYS A 8 1.88 6.17 5.16
CA LYS A 8 2.68 4.97 5.40
C LYS A 8 3.96 4.97 4.54
N ILE A 9 3.88 5.43 3.30
CA ILE A 9 5.03 5.59 2.41
C ILE A 9 5.99 6.66 2.94
N ASP A 10 5.49 7.80 3.39
CA ASP A 10 6.33 8.87 3.97
C ASP A 10 7.10 8.41 5.20
N LYS A 11 6.44 7.62 6.07
CA LYS A 11 7.10 6.99 7.23
C LYS A 11 8.17 6.00 6.81
N LEU A 12 7.92 5.20 5.77
CA LEU A 12 8.90 4.26 5.24
C LEU A 12 10.16 4.98 4.75
N ASN A 13 9.98 6.05 3.98
CA ASN A 13 11.10 6.87 3.50
C ASN A 13 11.89 7.46 4.67
N THR A 14 11.20 8.01 5.67
CA THR A 14 11.85 8.54 6.88
C THR A 14 12.64 7.47 7.64
N MET A 15 12.16 6.21 7.68
CA MET A 15 12.89 5.11 8.31
C MET A 15 14.13 4.74 7.50
N ILE A 16 14.05 4.73 6.17
CA ILE A 16 15.17 4.46 5.27
C ILE A 16 16.25 5.54 5.45
N ASP A 17 15.87 6.82 5.42
CA ASP A 17 16.80 7.94 5.60
C ASP A 17 17.60 7.79 6.90
N LYS A 18 16.94 7.38 7.99
CA LYS A 18 17.59 7.13 9.29
C LYS A 18 18.53 5.92 9.27
N ILE A 19 18.21 4.87 8.53
CA ILE A 19 19.08 3.69 8.41
C ILE A 19 20.36 4.06 7.64
N GLU A 20 20.27 4.99 6.69
CA GLU A 20 21.40 5.44 5.86
C GLU A 20 22.29 6.48 6.56
N GLU A 21 21.86 7.04 7.70
CA GLU A 21 22.69 7.94 8.49
C GLU A 21 23.83 7.18 9.21
N ASP A 22 25.07 7.64 9.03
CA ASP A 22 26.30 7.10 9.65
C ASP A 22 26.31 7.11 11.20
N GLN A 23 25.23 7.61 11.83
CA GLN A 23 25.06 7.73 13.28
C GLN A 23 24.14 6.64 13.88
N THR A 24 23.52 5.83 13.03
CA THR A 24 22.63 4.75 13.47
C THR A 24 23.45 3.53 13.88
N SER A 25 23.28 3.08 15.13
CA SER A 25 23.94 1.87 15.61
C SER A 25 23.43 0.64 14.84
N ILE A 26 24.23 -0.43 14.79
CA ILE A 26 23.83 -1.66 14.09
C ILE A 26 22.53 -2.23 14.67
N ASP A 27 22.37 -2.21 15.99
CA ASP A 27 21.16 -2.72 16.65
C ASP A 27 19.93 -1.86 16.31
N ASP A 28 20.09 -0.53 16.28
CA ASP A 28 19.02 0.39 15.90
C ASP A 28 18.68 0.25 14.40
N ALA A 29 19.67 0.06 13.54
CA ALA A 29 19.48 -0.16 12.10
C ALA A 29 18.69 -1.45 11.84
N ILE A 30 19.00 -2.53 12.56
CA ILE A 30 18.27 -3.81 12.47
C ILE A 30 16.81 -3.62 12.92
N SER A 31 16.58 -2.89 14.02
CA SER A 31 15.23 -2.60 14.50
C SER A 31 14.44 -1.76 13.49
N LEU A 32 15.03 -0.67 12.99
CA LEU A 32 14.43 0.21 12.00
C LEU A 32 14.11 -0.54 10.70
N TYR A 33 14.99 -1.42 10.25
CA TYR A 33 14.77 -2.25 9.07
C TYR A 33 13.58 -3.21 9.26
N SER A 34 13.48 -3.85 10.43
CA SER A 34 12.36 -4.73 10.75
C SER A 34 11.01 -4.00 10.75
N ASP A 35 10.99 -2.80 11.32
CA ASP A 35 9.80 -1.95 11.35
C ASP A 35 9.42 -1.44 9.96
N ALA A 36 10.41 -1.02 9.17
CA ALA A 36 10.22 -0.61 7.78
C ALA A 36 9.65 -1.77 6.95
N MET A 37 10.20 -2.99 7.08
CA MET A 37 9.72 -4.15 6.34
C MET A 37 8.27 -4.53 6.71
N THR A 38 7.92 -4.40 7.99
CA THR A 38 6.55 -4.60 8.47
C THR A 38 5.60 -3.57 7.86
N LEU A 39 5.98 -2.30 7.86
CA LEU A 39 5.19 -1.22 7.29
C LEU A 39 5.03 -1.35 5.77
N ALA A 40 6.09 -1.76 5.07
CA ALA A 40 6.08 -2.03 3.63
C ALA A 40 5.08 -3.14 3.29
N LYS A 41 5.10 -4.25 4.05
CA LYS A 41 4.15 -5.36 3.87
C LYS A 41 2.71 -4.89 4.07
N GLN A 42 2.42 -4.15 5.14
CA GLN A 42 1.08 -3.63 5.39
C GLN A 42 0.60 -2.69 4.28
N SER A 43 1.49 -1.85 3.77
CA SER A 43 1.19 -0.92 2.68
C SER A 43 0.88 -1.66 1.38
N PHE A 44 1.63 -2.72 1.09
CA PHE A 44 1.39 -3.59 -0.05
C PHE A 44 0.04 -4.32 0.04
N GLU A 45 -0.30 -4.86 1.20
CA GLU A 45 -1.60 -5.52 1.43
C GLU A 45 -2.78 -4.56 1.25
N ASP A 46 -2.64 -3.32 1.71
CA ASP A 46 -3.67 -2.30 1.53
C ASP A 46 -3.84 -1.88 0.05
N LEU A 47 -2.74 -1.78 -0.70
CA LEU A 47 -2.76 -1.55 -2.15
C LEU A 47 -3.47 -2.68 -2.90
N GLU A 48 -3.18 -3.94 -2.56
CA GLU A 48 -3.83 -5.09 -3.19
C GLU A 48 -5.34 -5.11 -2.90
N LYS A 49 -5.79 -4.75 -1.70
CA LYS A 49 -7.23 -4.59 -1.39
C LYS A 49 -7.89 -3.52 -2.26
N VAL A 50 -7.23 -2.37 -2.45
CA VAL A 50 -7.75 -1.28 -3.31
C VAL A 50 -7.85 -1.75 -4.76
N LYS A 51 -6.81 -2.42 -5.27
CA LYS A 51 -6.79 -3.00 -6.63
C LYS A 51 -7.91 -4.02 -6.83
N GLN A 52 -8.16 -4.88 -5.85
CA GLN A 52 -9.29 -5.82 -5.90
C GLN A 52 -10.63 -5.10 -5.98
N LYS A 53 -10.85 -4.06 -5.17
CA LYS A 53 -12.08 -3.24 -5.22
C LYS A 53 -12.27 -2.59 -6.60
N ILE A 54 -11.22 -2.02 -7.17
CA ILE A 54 -11.27 -1.43 -8.53
C ILE A 54 -11.65 -2.49 -9.56
N ASN A 55 -11.09 -3.70 -9.47
CA ASN A 55 -11.40 -4.78 -10.39
C ASN A 55 -12.86 -5.24 -10.28
N ILE A 56 -13.43 -5.26 -9.08
CA ILE A 56 -14.85 -5.56 -8.86
C ILE A 56 -15.71 -4.48 -9.54
N VAL A 57 -15.46 -3.20 -9.24
CA VAL A 57 -16.22 -2.07 -9.82
C VAL A 57 -16.12 -2.06 -11.35
N LYS A 58 -14.95 -2.35 -11.93
CA LYS A 58 -14.78 -2.48 -13.39
C LYS A 58 -15.63 -3.60 -13.99
N LYS A 59 -15.70 -4.75 -13.31
CA LYS A 59 -16.53 -5.89 -13.76
C LYS A 59 -18.01 -5.54 -13.68
N GLU A 60 -18.45 -4.95 -12.58
CA GLU A 60 -19.85 -4.52 -12.39
C GLU A 60 -20.25 -3.48 -13.43
N GLY A 61 -19.43 -2.46 -13.67
CA GLY A 61 -19.66 -1.46 -14.71
C GLY A 61 -19.74 -2.08 -16.12
N ALA A 62 -18.87 -3.05 -16.43
CA ALA A 62 -18.91 -3.75 -17.72
C ALA A 62 -20.18 -4.61 -17.89
N SER A 63 -20.70 -5.21 -16.82
CA SER A 63 -21.96 -5.96 -16.85
C SER A 63 -23.15 -5.05 -17.10
N LEU A 64 -23.21 -3.88 -16.45
CA LEU A 64 -24.28 -2.90 -16.64
C LEU A 64 -24.35 -2.38 -18.09
N VAL A 65 -23.19 -2.19 -18.73
CA VAL A 65 -23.12 -1.78 -20.14
C VAL A 65 -23.57 -2.91 -21.09
N LYS A 66 -23.33 -4.17 -20.75
CA LYS A 66 -23.79 -5.31 -21.56
C LYS A 66 -25.30 -5.51 -21.48
N GLU A 67 -25.90 -5.39 -20.30
CA GLU A 67 -27.35 -5.56 -20.10
C GLU A 67 -28.16 -4.45 -20.81
N SER A 68 -27.58 -3.26 -20.96
CA SER A 68 -28.20 -2.12 -21.65
C SER A 68 -28.04 -2.16 -23.18
N HIS A 69 -27.41 -3.18 -23.76
CA HIS A 69 -27.29 -3.39 -25.22
C HIS A 69 -27.90 -4.72 -25.70
N THR A 70 -28.51 -5.51 -24.81
CA THR A 70 -29.23 -6.76 -25.16
C THR A 70 -30.75 -6.63 -25.08
N SER A 71 -31.27 -5.41 -24.86
CA SER A 71 -32.70 -5.11 -24.99
C SER A 71 -32.93 -4.29 -26.27
N ASP A 72 -32.78 -4.94 -27.42
CA ASP A 72 -33.34 -4.55 -28.72
C ASP A 72 -33.70 -5.85 -29.48
#